data_AF-A0A439DBG9-F1
#
_entry.id   AF-A0A439DBG9-F1
#
_cell.length_a   1.000
_cell.length_b   1.000
_cell.length_c   1.000
_cell.angle_alpha   90.00
_cell.angle_beta   90.00
_cell.angle_gamma   90.00
#
_symmetry.space_group_name_H-M   'P 1'
#
loop_
_entity.id
_entity.type
_entity.pdbx_description
1 polymer ?
#
loop_
_entity_poly.entity_id
_entity_poly.type
_entity_poly.pdbx_seq_one_letter_code
_entity_poly.pdbx_strand_id
1 'polypeptide(L)'
;MKAPLLSMALAQLSKAAVIWDGRFNDFTSSADLNKWSWSNQVGPYQYYIHGSSSVDKYVNLSPDYKNPADTTSRQGAKFTLDSTAFWNGQNMRRTELIPQTKAAINSGKVYYHFSVMRKNTNAPSVNREHQICFFESHFVELKSGWISGESGTSNPNLQFMVSQNSKWKTEWKSDVWYNIAYEIDFSRNTVGFWQSEGSDPLKQVVAPVSASTSSNGADWHLGVLELPRSGYADTTEDFYFSGVYVESGSITTAISGPV
;
A
#
# COMPACT_ATOMS: atom_id res chain seq x y z
N MET A 1 33.77 45.89 22.58
CA MET A 1 33.27 45.18 21.37
C MET A 1 32.72 43.84 21.83
N LYS A 2 31.40 43.62 21.72
CA LYS A 2 30.74 42.37 22.10
C LYS A 2 30.66 41.48 20.85
N ALA A 3 31.31 40.32 20.87
CA ALA A 3 31.21 39.33 19.80
C ALA A 3 29.86 38.58 19.92
N PRO A 4 29.12 38.34 18.82
CA PRO A 4 27.90 37.56 18.89
C PRO A 4 28.26 36.07 18.88
N LEU A 5 27.75 35.31 19.85
CA LEU A 5 27.75 33.84 19.79
C LEU A 5 26.74 33.40 18.73
N LEU A 6 27.26 32.87 17.63
CA LEU A 6 26.47 32.18 16.61
C LEU A 6 26.12 30.78 17.14
N SER A 7 24.88 30.58 17.58
CA SER A 7 24.39 29.24 17.96
C SER A 7 24.16 28.42 16.69
N MET A 8 25.08 27.50 16.39
CA MET A 8 24.88 26.46 15.37
C MET A 8 23.89 25.43 15.94
N ALA A 9 22.65 25.46 15.46
CA ALA A 9 21.71 24.37 15.66
C ALA A 9 22.14 23.20 14.77
N LEU A 10 22.74 22.15 15.34
CA LEU A 10 22.92 20.88 14.64
C LEU A 10 21.54 20.21 14.49
N ALA A 11 20.98 20.24 13.28
CA ALA A 11 19.91 19.34 12.91
C ALA A 11 20.48 17.91 12.83
N GLN A 12 20.23 17.07 13.84
CA GLN A 12 20.49 15.64 13.73
C GLN A 12 19.54 15.06 12.68
N LEU A 13 20.07 14.72 11.50
CA LEU A 13 19.37 13.88 10.54
C LEU A 13 19.25 12.47 11.14
N SER A 14 18.04 12.09 11.56
CA SER A 14 17.76 10.69 11.90
C SER A 14 17.86 9.84 10.64
N LYS A 15 18.72 8.83 10.66
CA LYS A 15 18.80 7.82 9.58
C LYS A 15 17.44 7.13 9.40
N ALA A 16 17.17 6.69 8.18
CA ALA A 16 16.02 5.84 7.89
C ALA A 16 16.04 4.61 8.79
N ALA A 17 14.93 4.31 9.46
CA ALA A 17 14.78 3.11 10.26
C ALA A 17 13.50 2.39 9.85
N VAL A 18 13.64 1.18 9.30
CA VAL A 18 12.50 0.28 9.07
C VAL A 18 11.92 -0.09 10.43
N ILE A 19 10.69 0.33 10.69
CA ILE A 19 9.99 0.08 11.96
C ILE A 19 8.98 -1.06 11.86
N TRP A 20 8.61 -1.44 10.65
CA TRP A 20 7.89 -2.67 10.35
C TRP A 20 8.25 -3.15 8.94
N ASP A 21 8.49 -4.44 8.78
CA ASP A 21 8.92 -5.07 7.51
C ASP A 21 7.85 -6.04 7.01
N GLY A 22 7.26 -5.69 5.87
CA GLY A 22 6.22 -6.45 5.20
C GLY A 22 6.69 -7.14 3.91
N ARG A 23 8.00 -7.21 3.63
CA ARG A 23 8.54 -7.67 2.33
C ARG A 23 8.43 -9.18 2.07
N PHE A 24 7.72 -9.92 2.93
CA PHE A 24 7.53 -11.38 2.85
C PHE A 24 8.84 -12.20 2.89
N ASN A 25 9.97 -11.60 3.27
CA ASN A 25 11.27 -12.27 3.27
C ASN A 25 11.31 -13.50 4.19
N ASP A 26 10.59 -13.43 5.31
CA ASP A 26 10.48 -14.49 6.31
C ASP A 26 9.46 -15.58 5.95
N PHE A 27 8.73 -15.41 4.84
CA PHE A 27 7.74 -16.39 4.38
C PHE A 27 8.34 -17.30 3.31
N THR A 28 8.13 -18.60 3.43
CA THR A 28 8.44 -19.57 2.37
C THR A 28 7.39 -19.53 1.28
N SER A 29 6.11 -19.41 1.67
CA SER A 29 4.97 -19.25 0.79
C SER A 29 3.84 -18.52 1.52
N SER A 30 2.75 -18.19 0.82
CA SER A 30 1.57 -17.57 1.43
C SER A 30 0.88 -18.46 2.48
N ALA A 31 1.18 -19.77 2.53
CA ALA A 31 0.69 -20.64 3.59
C ALA A 31 1.15 -20.19 4.99
N ASP A 32 2.25 -19.44 5.09
CA ASP A 32 2.73 -18.88 6.36
C ASP A 32 1.78 -17.83 6.96
N LEU A 33 0.90 -17.21 6.15
CA LEU A 33 -0.16 -16.33 6.64
C LEU A 33 -1.14 -17.07 7.58
N ASN A 34 -1.35 -18.37 7.37
CA ASN A 34 -2.24 -19.18 8.21
C ASN A 34 -1.69 -19.43 9.63
N LYS A 35 -0.43 -19.05 9.91
CA LYS A 35 0.15 -19.14 11.26
C LYS A 35 -0.40 -18.07 12.19
N TRP A 36 -0.86 -16.94 11.64
CA TRP A 36 -1.50 -15.88 12.39
C TRP A 36 -2.94 -16.26 12.75
N SER A 37 -3.38 -15.88 13.94
CA SER A 37 -4.78 -15.90 14.34
C SER A 37 -5.02 -14.90 15.47
N TRP A 38 -6.28 -14.59 15.78
CA TRP A 38 -6.63 -13.72 16.92
C TRP A 38 -6.07 -14.22 18.26
N SER A 39 -5.96 -15.54 18.45
CA SER A 39 -5.38 -16.14 19.67
C SER A 39 -3.86 -16.32 19.60
N ASN A 40 -3.25 -16.18 18.42
CA ASN A 40 -1.82 -16.32 18.20
C ASN A 40 -1.34 -15.34 17.11
N GLN A 41 -1.21 -14.08 17.50
CA GLN A 41 -0.89 -12.95 16.62
C GLN A 41 0.61 -12.88 16.27
N VAL A 42 1.11 -13.91 15.56
CA VAL A 42 2.51 -14.05 15.14
C VAL A 42 2.73 -13.62 13.69
N GLY A 43 3.99 -13.38 13.32
CA GLY A 43 4.36 -12.97 11.96
C GLY A 43 4.11 -11.47 11.69
N PRO A 44 4.43 -11.00 10.48
CA PRO A 44 4.37 -9.59 10.11
C PRO A 44 2.99 -9.10 9.67
N TYR A 45 2.05 -10.01 9.40
CA TYR A 45 0.73 -9.68 8.86
C TYR A 45 -0.40 -10.36 9.64
N GLN A 46 -1.48 -9.61 9.83
CA GLN A 46 -2.80 -10.13 10.16
C GLN A 46 -3.49 -10.55 8.86
N TYR A 47 -4.09 -11.74 8.87
CA TYR A 47 -4.78 -12.30 7.70
C TYR A 47 -6.15 -12.82 8.11
N TYR A 48 -7.17 -11.98 7.93
CA TYR A 48 -8.56 -12.33 8.23
C TYR A 48 -9.59 -11.70 7.29
N ILE A 49 -9.19 -10.71 6.46
CA ILE A 49 -10.06 -10.05 5.49
C ILE A 49 -9.87 -10.73 4.14
N HIS A 50 -10.52 -11.87 3.99
CA HIS A 50 -10.49 -12.70 2.79
C HIS A 50 -11.81 -13.48 2.64
N GLY A 51 -11.96 -14.13 1.48
CA GLY A 51 -13.08 -15.01 1.19
C GLY A 51 -13.00 -16.38 1.87
N SER A 52 -13.91 -17.29 1.51
CA SER A 52 -14.02 -18.61 2.15
C SER A 52 -13.03 -19.67 1.66
N SER A 53 -12.32 -19.42 0.56
CA SER A 53 -11.37 -20.36 -0.04
C SER A 53 -10.03 -20.38 0.71
N SER A 54 -9.16 -21.31 0.32
CA SER A 54 -7.80 -21.41 0.86
C SER A 54 -6.92 -20.20 0.45
N VAL A 55 -5.90 -19.91 1.26
CA VAL A 55 -5.02 -18.73 1.07
C VAL A 55 -4.38 -18.67 -0.32
N ASP A 56 -4.07 -19.80 -0.95
CA ASP A 56 -3.50 -19.86 -2.31
C ASP A 56 -4.46 -19.38 -3.41
N LYS A 57 -5.76 -19.22 -3.11
CA LYS A 57 -6.70 -18.56 -4.02
C LYS A 57 -6.57 -17.04 -4.02
N TYR A 58 -6.04 -16.47 -2.94
CA TYR A 58 -6.07 -15.03 -2.70
C TYR A 58 -4.67 -14.41 -2.68
N VAL A 59 -3.69 -15.09 -2.10
CA VAL A 59 -2.32 -14.58 -1.98
C VAL A 59 -1.35 -15.66 -2.42
N ASN A 60 -0.46 -15.31 -3.34
CA ASN A 60 0.62 -16.19 -3.81
C ASN A 60 1.95 -15.44 -3.82
N LEU A 61 3.02 -16.09 -3.37
CA LEU A 61 4.35 -15.50 -3.33
C LEU A 61 5.24 -16.08 -4.44
N SER A 62 5.96 -15.22 -5.15
CA SER A 62 6.95 -15.64 -6.15
C SER A 62 8.01 -14.55 -6.36
N PRO A 63 9.29 -14.91 -6.65
CA PRO A 63 10.27 -13.96 -7.17
C PRO A 63 9.82 -13.22 -8.44
N ASP A 64 8.91 -13.80 -9.23
CA ASP A 64 8.37 -13.16 -10.45
C ASP A 64 7.30 -12.10 -10.18
N TYR A 65 6.86 -11.97 -8.92
CA TYR A 65 5.78 -11.08 -8.52
C TYR A 65 6.26 -9.80 -7.84
N LYS A 66 7.57 -9.51 -7.87
CA LYS A 66 8.15 -8.27 -7.33
C LYS A 66 8.68 -7.33 -8.41
N ASN A 67 8.93 -6.09 -8.00
CA ASN A 67 9.74 -5.17 -8.78
C ASN A 67 11.16 -5.75 -8.91
N PRO A 68 11.67 -6.01 -10.13
CA PRO A 68 13.03 -6.53 -10.31
C PRO A 68 14.12 -5.61 -9.75
N ALA A 69 13.84 -4.30 -9.65
CA ALA A 69 14.76 -3.32 -9.07
C ALA A 69 14.81 -3.37 -7.54
N ASP A 70 13.81 -3.96 -6.87
CA ASP A 70 13.83 -4.22 -5.44
C ASP A 70 14.66 -5.48 -5.17
N THR A 71 15.91 -5.27 -4.75
CA THR A 71 16.86 -6.34 -4.44
C THR A 71 16.74 -6.83 -3.00
N THR A 72 15.97 -6.15 -2.15
CA THR A 72 15.79 -6.52 -0.73
C THR A 72 14.56 -7.37 -0.46
N SER A 73 13.57 -7.36 -1.35
CA SER A 73 12.49 -8.35 -1.34
C SER A 73 12.92 -9.62 -2.09
N ARG A 74 12.83 -10.78 -1.44
CA ARG A 74 13.10 -12.09 -2.05
C ARG A 74 11.98 -12.52 -3.00
N GLN A 75 10.75 -12.11 -2.70
CA GLN A 75 9.53 -12.47 -3.42
C GLN A 75 8.62 -11.25 -3.46
N GLY A 76 7.71 -11.20 -4.42
CA GLY A 76 6.53 -10.35 -4.34
C GLY A 76 5.29 -11.19 -4.11
N ALA A 77 4.17 -10.51 -3.90
CA ALA A 77 2.89 -11.12 -3.62
C ALA A 77 1.89 -10.78 -4.73
N LYS A 78 1.26 -11.79 -5.29
CA LYS A 78 0.07 -11.64 -6.13
C LYS A 78 -1.16 -11.78 -5.26
N PHE A 79 -1.95 -10.72 -5.21
CA PHE A 79 -3.25 -10.64 -4.56
C PHE A 79 -4.33 -10.85 -5.62
N THR A 80 -5.26 -11.76 -5.36
CA THR A 80 -6.29 -12.15 -6.31
C THR A 80 -7.66 -11.89 -5.71
N LEU A 81 -8.47 -11.12 -6.43
CA LEU A 81 -9.92 -11.13 -6.22
C LEU A 81 -10.51 -12.18 -7.17
N ASP A 82 -11.30 -13.11 -6.65
CA ASP A 82 -12.09 -14.05 -7.46
C ASP A 82 -13.58 -13.95 -7.05
N SER A 83 -14.42 -14.88 -7.51
CA SER A 83 -15.86 -14.92 -7.18
C SER A 83 -16.15 -15.30 -5.73
N THR A 84 -15.14 -15.71 -4.96
CA THR A 84 -15.25 -16.12 -3.56
C THR A 84 -14.67 -15.11 -2.58
N ALA A 85 -14.00 -14.06 -3.07
CA ALA A 85 -13.28 -13.05 -2.28
C ALA A 85 -14.22 -12.08 -1.53
N PHE A 86 -15.26 -12.58 -0.87
CA PHE A 86 -16.21 -11.80 -0.09
C PHE A 86 -16.03 -12.10 1.39
N TRP A 87 -15.66 -11.08 2.16
CA TRP A 87 -15.45 -11.22 3.60
C TRP A 87 -16.73 -10.89 4.37
N ASN A 88 -17.07 -11.73 5.35
CA ASN A 88 -18.11 -11.47 6.35
C ASN A 88 -19.49 -11.07 5.77
N GLY A 89 -19.89 -11.69 4.65
CA GLY A 89 -21.19 -11.43 4.00
C GLY A 89 -21.32 -10.05 3.35
N GLN A 90 -20.22 -9.31 3.20
CA GLN A 90 -20.20 -8.04 2.46
C GLN A 90 -20.43 -8.26 0.97
N ASN A 91 -20.82 -7.21 0.25
CA ASN A 91 -20.99 -7.21 -1.20
C ASN A 91 -19.78 -6.61 -1.95
N MET A 92 -18.72 -6.23 -1.23
CA MET A 92 -17.44 -5.80 -1.79
C MET A 92 -16.49 -7.00 -1.85
N ARG A 93 -15.70 -7.10 -2.92
CA ARG A 93 -14.63 -8.10 -3.01
C ARG A 93 -13.40 -7.58 -2.29
N ARG A 94 -12.78 -8.40 -1.45
CA ARG A 94 -11.69 -7.99 -0.55
C ARG A 94 -10.64 -9.09 -0.43
N THR A 95 -9.38 -8.70 -0.52
CA THR A 95 -8.23 -9.49 -0.10
C THR A 95 -7.20 -8.52 0.44
N GLU A 96 -7.06 -8.52 1.76
CA GLU A 96 -6.30 -7.50 2.49
C GLU A 96 -5.47 -8.15 3.60
N LEU A 97 -4.26 -7.64 3.77
CA LEU A 97 -3.37 -7.90 4.89
C LEU A 97 -3.22 -6.62 5.70
N ILE A 98 -3.11 -6.75 7.01
CA ILE A 98 -2.87 -5.62 7.91
C ILE A 98 -1.54 -5.84 8.63
N PRO A 99 -0.69 -4.82 8.88
CA PRO A 99 0.50 -4.97 9.71
C PRO A 99 0.19 -5.61 11.07
N GLN A 100 0.94 -6.66 11.41
CA GLN A 100 1.01 -7.21 12.76
C GLN A 100 2.28 -6.65 13.42
N THR A 101 2.12 -5.61 14.24
CA THR A 101 3.24 -4.93 14.88
C THR A 101 2.87 -4.30 16.22
N LYS A 102 3.89 -3.98 17.01
CA LYS A 102 3.79 -3.11 18.19
C LYS A 102 4.54 -1.79 17.99
N ALA A 103 5.20 -1.61 16.84
CA ALA A 103 5.91 -0.38 16.52
C ALA A 103 4.92 0.78 16.31
N ALA A 104 5.38 2.00 16.58
CA ALA A 104 4.57 3.21 16.45
C ALA A 104 4.43 3.65 14.97
N ILE A 105 3.90 2.77 14.12
CA ILE A 105 3.67 3.04 12.69
C ILE A 105 2.61 4.13 12.45
N ASN A 106 1.84 4.49 13.48
CA ASN A 106 0.79 5.51 13.47
C ASN A 106 1.16 6.78 14.26
N SER A 107 2.46 7.06 14.47
CA SER A 107 2.89 8.19 15.29
C SER A 107 4.05 8.96 14.67
N GLY A 108 4.08 10.27 14.90
CA GLY A 108 5.09 11.15 14.33
C GLY A 108 5.05 11.18 12.81
N LYS A 109 6.22 11.37 12.19
CA LYS A 109 6.39 11.33 10.75
C LYS A 109 6.96 9.98 10.31
N VAL A 110 6.23 9.30 9.43
CA VAL A 110 6.56 7.97 8.91
C VAL A 110 6.28 7.88 7.41
N TYR A 111 6.88 6.88 6.78
CA TYR A 111 6.73 6.59 5.36
C TYR A 111 6.22 5.17 5.18
N TYR A 112 5.05 5.03 4.56
CA TYR A 112 4.47 3.74 4.20
C TYR A 112 4.83 3.40 2.77
N HIS A 113 5.75 2.45 2.59
CA HIS A 113 6.27 2.03 1.29
C HIS A 113 5.54 0.81 0.77
N PHE A 114 5.28 0.81 -0.53
CA PHE A 114 4.88 -0.36 -1.30
C PHE A 114 5.08 -0.06 -2.79
N SER A 115 5.34 -1.10 -3.57
CA SER A 115 5.25 -1.06 -5.03
C SER A 115 4.04 -1.86 -5.47
N VAL A 116 3.36 -1.38 -6.51
CA VAL A 116 2.17 -2.04 -7.09
C VAL A 116 2.26 -2.13 -8.61
N MET A 117 1.79 -3.25 -9.18
CA MET A 117 1.72 -3.48 -10.63
C MET A 117 0.45 -4.27 -10.97
N ARG A 118 -0.05 -4.10 -12.20
CA ARG A 118 -1.09 -4.94 -12.81
C ARG A 118 -0.59 -5.56 -14.11
N LYS A 119 -1.19 -6.67 -14.54
CA LYS A 119 -0.97 -7.24 -15.87
C LYS A 119 -2.21 -7.05 -16.75
N ASN A 120 -2.12 -7.48 -18.01
CA ASN A 120 -3.29 -7.60 -18.89
C ASN A 120 -4.09 -8.88 -18.63
N THR A 121 -3.43 -9.95 -18.18
CA THR A 121 -4.12 -11.14 -17.66
C THR A 121 -4.74 -10.82 -16.31
N ASN A 122 -6.03 -11.14 -16.12
CA ASN A 122 -6.79 -10.83 -14.91
C ASN A 122 -6.63 -9.35 -14.51
N ALA A 123 -6.72 -8.44 -15.48
CA ALA A 123 -6.55 -7.02 -15.22
C ALA A 123 -7.68 -6.50 -14.28
N PRO A 124 -7.36 -5.61 -13.32
CA PRO A 124 -8.38 -4.91 -12.55
C PRO A 124 -9.38 -4.20 -13.44
N SER A 125 -10.67 -4.29 -13.12
CA SER A 125 -11.72 -3.67 -13.91
C SER A 125 -11.56 -2.15 -13.99
N VAL A 126 -11.49 -1.61 -15.20
CA VAL A 126 -11.56 -0.14 -15.39
C VAL A 126 -12.96 0.41 -15.12
N ASN A 127 -13.96 -0.46 -14.91
CA ASN A 127 -15.37 -0.10 -14.76
C ASN A 127 -15.87 -0.14 -13.32
N ARG A 128 -15.05 -0.56 -12.35
CA ARG A 128 -15.45 -0.65 -10.94
C ARG A 128 -14.44 0.11 -10.09
N GLU A 129 -14.90 0.60 -8.95
CA GLU A 129 -14.02 1.33 -8.05
C GLU A 129 -13.22 0.33 -7.21
N HIS A 130 -11.90 0.48 -7.26
CA HIS A 130 -10.99 -0.20 -6.34
C HIS A 130 -10.43 0.79 -5.33
N GLN A 131 -10.33 0.35 -4.08
CA GLN A 131 -9.64 1.01 -2.99
C GLN A 131 -8.42 0.15 -2.65
N ILE A 132 -7.22 0.72 -2.75
CA ILE A 132 -5.96 -0.01 -2.76
C ILE A 132 -5.02 0.60 -1.72
N CYS A 133 -4.41 -0.23 -0.88
CA CYS A 133 -3.44 0.20 0.15
C CYS A 133 -3.99 1.32 1.05
N PHE A 134 -5.22 1.19 1.51
CA PHE A 134 -5.99 2.24 2.20
C PHE A 134 -5.89 2.12 3.73
N PHE A 135 -6.06 3.24 4.43
CA PHE A 135 -6.37 3.20 5.86
C PHE A 135 -7.88 3.04 6.06
N GLU A 136 -8.32 2.42 7.16
CA GLU A 136 -9.75 2.19 7.47
C GLU A 136 -10.61 3.47 7.42
N SER A 137 -10.07 4.61 7.82
CA SER A 137 -10.77 5.90 7.74
C SER A 137 -10.71 6.58 6.37
N HIS A 138 -9.99 5.96 5.41
CA HIS A 138 -9.72 6.44 4.06
C HIS A 138 -9.17 7.89 3.99
N PHE A 139 -8.38 8.30 5.00
CA PHE A 139 -7.71 9.60 4.96
C PHE A 139 -6.64 9.65 3.85
N VAL A 140 -6.06 8.49 3.51
CA VAL A 140 -5.18 8.29 2.35
C VAL A 140 -5.39 6.89 1.77
N GLU A 141 -5.37 6.79 0.45
CA GLU A 141 -5.42 5.54 -0.30
C GLU A 141 -5.02 5.75 -1.76
N LEU A 142 -4.84 4.64 -2.50
CA LEU A 142 -4.97 4.67 -3.95
C LEU A 142 -6.37 4.23 -4.36
N LYS A 143 -6.83 4.74 -5.51
CA LYS A 143 -8.00 4.21 -6.20
C LYS A 143 -7.71 3.92 -7.66
N SER A 144 -8.43 2.97 -8.23
CA SER A 144 -8.45 2.71 -9.67
C SER A 144 -9.86 2.42 -10.17
N GLY A 145 -10.00 2.39 -11.49
CA GLY A 145 -11.26 2.12 -12.15
C GLY A 145 -12.26 3.27 -11.96
N TRP A 146 -13.49 3.06 -12.43
CA TRP A 146 -14.53 4.08 -12.38
C TRP A 146 -14.94 4.33 -10.92
N ILE A 147 -14.65 5.54 -10.41
CA ILE A 147 -15.00 5.96 -9.05
C ILE A 147 -16.43 6.51 -9.05
N SER A 148 -17.21 6.16 -8.03
CA SER A 148 -18.61 6.60 -7.92
C SER A 148 -18.73 8.13 -8.02
N GLY A 149 -19.54 8.59 -8.98
CA GLY A 149 -19.76 10.01 -9.25
C GLY A 149 -18.88 10.62 -10.34
N GLU A 150 -17.88 9.89 -10.85
CA GLU A 150 -17.13 10.33 -12.04
C GLU A 150 -17.95 10.17 -13.32
N SER A 151 -17.68 11.04 -14.31
CA SER A 151 -18.29 10.95 -15.63
C SER A 151 -17.80 9.74 -16.42
N GLY A 152 -18.63 9.26 -17.35
CA GLY A 152 -18.31 8.10 -18.19
C GLY A 152 -18.59 6.75 -17.50
N THR A 153 -18.05 5.68 -18.08
CA THR A 153 -18.29 4.30 -17.63
C THR A 153 -17.02 3.54 -17.29
N SER A 154 -15.84 4.14 -17.52
CA SER A 154 -14.55 3.56 -17.23
C SER A 154 -13.53 4.64 -16.86
N ASN A 155 -12.51 4.26 -16.11
CA ASN A 155 -11.37 5.11 -15.81
C ASN A 155 -10.10 4.23 -15.73
N PRO A 156 -9.12 4.40 -16.64
CA PRO A 156 -7.92 3.56 -16.67
C PRO A 156 -6.82 4.05 -15.72
N ASN A 157 -7.08 5.07 -14.91
CA ASN A 157 -6.06 5.70 -14.08
C ASN A 157 -5.87 4.99 -12.72
N LEU A 158 -4.64 5.02 -12.24
CA LEU A 158 -4.31 4.89 -10.82
C LEU A 158 -4.30 6.29 -10.22
N GLN A 159 -5.01 6.47 -9.11
CA GLN A 159 -5.22 7.77 -8.47
C GLN A 159 -4.74 7.75 -7.03
N PHE A 160 -4.03 8.78 -6.61
CA PHE A 160 -3.70 9.03 -5.21
C PHE A 160 -4.77 9.93 -4.59
N MET A 161 -5.40 9.41 -3.54
CA MET A 161 -6.55 10.04 -2.89
C MET A 161 -6.17 10.51 -1.49
N VAL A 162 -6.61 11.72 -1.13
CA VAL A 162 -6.58 12.21 0.25
C VAL A 162 -7.99 12.63 0.63
N SER A 163 -8.54 12.02 1.67
CA SER A 163 -9.93 12.23 2.12
C SER A 163 -10.93 12.16 0.96
N GLN A 164 -10.91 11.06 0.20
CA GLN A 164 -11.77 10.83 -0.98
C GLN A 164 -11.56 11.79 -2.16
N ASN A 165 -10.55 12.67 -2.14
CA ASN A 165 -10.27 13.61 -3.23
C ASN A 165 -8.99 13.24 -3.96
N SER A 166 -9.05 13.09 -5.28
CA SER A 166 -7.89 12.84 -6.13
C SER A 166 -6.93 14.03 -6.08
N LYS A 167 -5.68 13.78 -5.68
CA LYS A 167 -4.60 14.77 -5.64
C LYS A 167 -3.57 14.55 -6.75
N TRP A 168 -3.52 13.33 -7.28
CA TRP A 168 -2.67 12.96 -8.40
C TRP A 168 -3.29 11.75 -9.11
N LYS A 169 -3.08 11.65 -10.42
CA LYS A 169 -3.46 10.47 -11.20
C LYS A 169 -2.56 10.29 -12.40
N THR A 170 -2.45 9.05 -12.86
CA THR A 170 -1.79 8.68 -14.12
C THR A 170 -2.47 7.46 -14.71
N GLU A 171 -2.32 7.23 -16.00
CA GLU A 171 -2.77 5.97 -16.61
C GLU A 171 -2.05 4.79 -15.95
N TRP A 172 -2.79 3.79 -15.48
CA TRP A 172 -2.20 2.61 -14.86
C TRP A 172 -1.78 1.63 -15.95
N LYS A 173 -0.51 1.67 -16.36
CA LYS A 173 0.03 0.82 -17.42
C LYS A 173 0.23 -0.62 -16.95
N SER A 174 -0.03 -1.59 -17.83
CA SER A 174 0.28 -3.00 -17.58
C SER A 174 1.79 -3.22 -17.50
N ASP A 175 2.21 -4.15 -16.65
CA ASP A 175 3.60 -4.59 -16.51
C ASP A 175 4.58 -3.47 -16.11
N VAL A 176 4.05 -2.35 -15.60
CA VAL A 176 4.82 -1.24 -15.02
C VAL A 176 4.64 -1.27 -13.51
N TRP A 177 5.76 -1.29 -12.79
CA TRP A 177 5.80 -1.11 -11.34
C TRP A 177 5.67 0.36 -10.98
N TYR A 178 4.69 0.68 -10.16
CA TYR A 178 4.52 1.99 -9.53
C TYR A 178 5.01 1.88 -8.09
N ASN A 179 6.15 2.51 -7.80
CA ASN A 179 6.71 2.54 -6.45
C ASN A 179 6.14 3.73 -5.72
N ILE A 180 5.71 3.53 -4.48
CA ILE A 180 4.94 4.51 -3.72
C ILE A 180 5.48 4.60 -2.30
N ALA A 181 5.52 5.83 -1.79
CA ALA A 181 5.53 6.06 -0.34
C ALA A 181 4.49 7.12 0.04
N TYR A 182 3.62 6.79 0.99
CA TYR A 182 2.84 7.82 1.68
C TYR A 182 3.72 8.46 2.74
N GLU A 183 3.93 9.78 2.64
CA GLU A 183 4.55 10.57 3.70
C GLU A 183 3.48 11.02 4.66
N ILE A 184 3.38 10.40 5.84
CA ILE A 184 2.34 10.70 6.81
C ILE A 184 2.98 11.35 8.04
N ASP A 185 2.51 12.53 8.39
CA ASP A 185 2.86 13.19 9.65
C ASP A 185 1.62 13.22 10.55
N PHE A 186 1.52 12.24 11.44
CA PHE A 186 0.41 12.09 12.40
C PHE A 186 0.38 13.22 13.42
N SER A 187 1.52 13.86 13.71
CA SER A 187 1.60 15.00 14.64
C SER A 187 1.08 16.29 14.00
N ARG A 188 1.19 16.40 12.67
CA ARG A 188 0.79 17.60 11.91
C ARG A 188 -0.49 17.41 11.09
N ASN A 189 -1.06 16.22 11.08
CA ASN A 189 -2.26 15.88 10.32
C ASN A 189 -2.10 16.14 8.82
N THR A 190 -1.01 15.65 8.24
CA THR A 190 -0.72 15.83 6.80
C THR A 190 -0.27 14.55 6.11
N VAL A 191 -0.58 14.46 4.81
CA VAL A 191 -0.17 13.37 3.93
C VAL A 191 0.45 13.93 2.65
N GLY A 192 1.65 13.48 2.29
CA GLY A 192 2.29 13.68 1.00
C GLY A 192 2.41 12.38 0.20
N PHE A 193 2.73 12.49 -1.09
CA PHE A 193 2.83 11.34 -1.99
C PHE A 193 4.15 11.34 -2.73
N TRP A 194 4.89 10.25 -2.55
CA TRP A 194 6.11 9.95 -3.29
C TRP A 194 5.82 8.84 -4.28
N GLN A 195 6.28 9.02 -5.52
CA GLN A 195 6.05 8.04 -6.57
C GLN A 195 7.21 7.99 -7.57
N SER A 196 7.44 6.81 -8.12
CA SER A 196 8.27 6.58 -9.31
C SER A 196 7.80 5.33 -10.07
N GLU A 197 8.33 5.13 -11.28
CA GLU A 197 8.06 3.94 -12.09
C GLU A 197 9.32 3.07 -12.24
N GLY A 198 9.13 1.75 -12.33
CA GLY A 198 10.23 0.81 -12.59
C GLY A 198 11.33 0.91 -11.54
N SER A 199 12.56 1.22 -11.97
CA SER A 199 13.74 1.33 -11.10
C SER A 199 14.05 2.76 -10.64
N ASP A 200 13.27 3.76 -11.08
CA ASP A 200 13.58 5.16 -10.79
C ASP A 200 13.42 5.45 -9.28
N PRO A 201 14.28 6.29 -8.68
CA PRO A 201 14.12 6.67 -7.28
C PRO A 201 12.82 7.46 -7.07
N LEU A 202 12.20 7.26 -5.91
CA LEU A 202 11.00 7.98 -5.50
C LEU A 202 11.21 9.50 -5.53
N LYS A 203 10.23 10.22 -6.05
CA LYS A 203 10.15 11.69 -5.99
C LYS A 203 8.84 12.10 -5.35
N GLN A 204 8.86 13.16 -4.55
CA GLN A 204 7.63 13.74 -4.00
C GLN A 204 6.86 14.41 -5.15
N VAL A 205 5.74 13.80 -5.55
CA VAL A 205 4.89 14.29 -6.63
C VAL A 205 3.68 15.07 -6.09
N VAL A 206 3.33 14.88 -4.81
CA VAL A 206 2.37 15.71 -4.08
C VAL A 206 3.00 16.10 -2.74
N ALA A 207 3.19 17.40 -2.52
CA ALA A 207 3.63 17.93 -1.22
C ALA A 207 2.57 17.64 -0.13
N PRO A 208 2.95 17.59 1.16
CA PRO A 208 2.01 17.26 2.22
C PRO A 208 0.79 18.18 2.25
N VAL A 209 -0.40 17.59 2.22
CA VAL A 209 -1.69 18.27 2.34
C VAL A 209 -2.39 17.85 3.62
N SER A 210 -3.25 18.71 4.18
CA SER A 210 -3.99 18.39 5.40
C SER A 210 -4.95 17.21 5.22
N ALA A 211 -4.97 16.31 6.20
CA ALA A 211 -5.88 15.18 6.29
C ALA A 211 -6.13 14.81 7.75
N SER A 212 -7.27 14.19 8.07
CA SER A 212 -7.54 13.67 9.42
C SER A 212 -6.81 12.35 9.63
N THR A 213 -5.49 12.40 9.84
CA THR A 213 -4.62 11.22 9.95
C THR A 213 -4.84 10.51 11.29
N SER A 214 -5.85 9.65 11.36
CA SER A 214 -6.14 8.82 12.52
C SER A 214 -5.93 7.36 12.15
N SER A 215 -5.08 6.68 12.90
CA SER A 215 -4.80 5.25 12.76
C SER A 215 -4.59 4.61 14.13
N ASN A 216 -5.05 3.38 14.32
CA ASN A 216 -4.79 2.59 15.53
C ASN A 216 -3.52 1.72 15.42
N GLY A 217 -2.77 1.79 14.31
CA GLY A 217 -1.58 0.98 14.04
C GLY A 217 -1.87 -0.45 13.53
N ALA A 218 -3.14 -0.77 13.29
CA ALA A 218 -3.64 -2.06 12.82
C ALA A 218 -4.85 -1.87 11.88
N ASP A 219 -4.79 -0.83 11.04
CA ASP A 219 -5.90 -0.39 10.17
C ASP A 219 -5.41 0.14 8.82
N TRP A 220 -4.17 -0.15 8.45
CA TRP A 220 -3.68 0.00 7.09
C TRP A 220 -3.82 -1.33 6.36
N HIS A 221 -4.59 -1.31 5.27
CA HIS A 221 -4.97 -2.47 4.48
C HIS A 221 -4.06 -2.58 3.26
N LEU A 222 -2.98 -3.35 3.36
CA LEU A 222 -2.24 -3.79 2.19
C LEU A 222 -3.11 -4.77 1.40
N GLY A 223 -3.59 -4.33 0.24
CA GLY A 223 -4.45 -5.15 -0.60
C GLY A 223 -5.45 -4.31 -1.34
N VAL A 224 -6.60 -4.92 -1.65
CA VAL A 224 -7.61 -4.35 -2.51
C VAL A 224 -9.02 -4.65 -2.00
N LEU A 225 -9.85 -3.61 -2.00
CA LEU A 225 -11.30 -3.68 -1.93
C LEU A 225 -11.87 -3.23 -3.28
N GLU A 226 -12.81 -3.97 -3.86
CA GLU A 226 -13.55 -3.59 -5.06
C GLU A 226 -15.05 -3.42 -4.75
N LEU A 227 -15.59 -2.25 -5.07
CA LEU A 227 -17.02 -1.98 -4.93
C LEU A 227 -17.84 -2.68 -6.02
N PRO A 228 -19.06 -3.17 -5.71
CA PRO A 228 -19.96 -3.69 -6.72
C PRO A 228 -20.49 -2.59 -7.63
N ARG A 229 -20.76 -2.92 -8.90
CA ARG A 229 -21.44 -2.02 -9.83
C ARG A 229 -22.49 -2.77 -10.64
N SER A 230 -23.72 -2.28 -10.60
CA SER A 230 -24.82 -2.88 -11.38
C SER A 230 -24.47 -2.94 -12.87
N GLY A 231 -24.71 -4.10 -13.49
CA GLY A 231 -24.38 -4.35 -14.90
C GLY A 231 -22.95 -4.81 -15.17
N TYR A 232 -22.09 -4.92 -14.14
CA TYR A 232 -20.72 -5.40 -14.26
C TYR A 232 -20.52 -6.63 -13.37
N ALA A 233 -20.35 -7.78 -14.00
CA ALA A 233 -20.11 -9.04 -13.31
C ALA A 233 -18.68 -9.11 -12.78
N ASP A 234 -18.47 -9.92 -11.74
CA ASP A 234 -17.15 -10.20 -11.22
C ASP A 234 -16.32 -10.99 -12.25
N THR A 235 -15.07 -10.59 -12.41
CA THR A 235 -14.03 -11.34 -13.12
C THR A 235 -12.84 -11.54 -12.20
N THR A 236 -12.03 -12.59 -12.38
CA THR A 236 -10.79 -12.72 -11.62
C THR A 236 -9.87 -11.53 -11.89
N GLU A 237 -9.32 -10.94 -10.83
CA GLU A 237 -8.40 -9.79 -10.90
C GLU A 237 -7.14 -10.08 -10.10
N ASP A 238 -5.98 -9.77 -10.66
CA ASP A 238 -4.67 -9.97 -10.04
C ASP A 238 -3.93 -8.63 -9.87
N PHE A 239 -3.41 -8.42 -8.67
CA PHE A 239 -2.63 -7.26 -8.24
C PHE A 239 -1.29 -7.73 -7.71
N TYR A 240 -0.20 -7.09 -8.10
CA TYR A 240 1.14 -7.52 -7.73
C TYR A 240 1.78 -6.48 -6.81
N PHE A 241 2.26 -6.92 -5.65
CA PHE A 241 2.85 -6.07 -4.61
C PHE A 241 4.26 -6.52 -4.24
N SER A 242 5.14 -5.57 -3.95
CA SER A 242 6.48 -5.82 -3.38
C SER A 242 7.01 -4.59 -2.66
N GLY A 243 8.18 -4.66 -2.03
CA GLY A 243 8.79 -3.51 -1.37
C GLY A 243 7.93 -2.91 -0.26
N VAL A 244 7.14 -3.75 0.44
CA VAL A 244 6.19 -3.29 1.45
C VAL A 244 6.86 -3.16 2.81
N TYR A 245 6.95 -1.94 3.35
CA TYR A 245 7.49 -1.70 4.69
C TYR A 245 7.08 -0.32 5.21
N VAL A 246 7.29 -0.07 6.50
CA VAL A 246 7.14 1.26 7.10
C VAL A 246 8.47 1.68 7.68
N GLU A 247 8.89 2.90 7.40
CA GLU A 247 10.08 3.50 7.98
C GLU A 247 9.79 4.84 8.66
N SER A 248 10.68 5.22 9.57
CA SER A 248 10.71 6.52 10.21
C SER A 248 12.02 7.26 9.90
N GLY A 249 12.06 8.56 10.19
CA GLY A 249 13.25 9.38 9.97
C GLY A 249 13.32 9.93 8.55
N SER A 250 14.40 9.63 7.83
CA SER A 250 14.59 10.08 6.44
C SER A 250 14.00 9.05 5.48
N ILE A 251 13.37 9.50 4.40
CA ILE A 251 12.84 8.60 3.38
C ILE A 251 13.97 7.91 2.60
N THR A 252 13.84 6.59 2.41
CA THR A 252 14.59 5.80 1.44
C THR A 252 13.93 5.96 0.08
N THR A 253 14.61 6.64 -0.86
CA THR A 253 14.07 6.85 -2.21
C THR A 253 14.50 5.77 -3.21
N ALA A 254 15.56 5.02 -2.91
CA ALA A 254 16.06 3.97 -3.79
C ALA A 254 15.13 2.75 -3.75
N ILE A 255 14.74 2.24 -4.93
CA ILE A 255 13.83 1.09 -5.04
C ILE A 255 14.50 -0.22 -4.64
N SER A 256 15.83 -0.26 -4.61
CA SER A 256 16.59 -1.38 -4.05
C SER A 256 16.30 -1.64 -2.57
N GLY A 257 15.58 -0.75 -1.88
CA GLY A 257 15.23 -0.83 -0.48
C GLY A 257 16.24 -0.13 0.44
N PRO A 258 15.92 -0.02 1.73
CA PRO A 258 16.79 0.59 2.73
C PRO A 258 18.03 -0.27 2.94
N VAL A 259 19.19 0.39 3.09
CA VAL A 259 20.50 -0.23 3.37
C VAL A 259 20.68 -0.42 4.87
#